data_AF-A0A2P5K0M7-F1
#
_entry.id   AF-A0A2P5K0M7-F1
#
_cell.length_a   1.000
_cell.length_b   1.000
_cell.length_c   1.000
_cell.angle_alpha   90.00
_cell.angle_beta   90.00
_cell.angle_gamma   90.00
#
_symmetry.space_group_name_H-M   'P 1'
#
loop_
_entity.id
_entity.type
_entity.pdbx_description
1 polymer ?
#
loop_
_entity_poly.entity_id
_entity_poly.type
_entity_poly.pdbx_seq_one_letter_code
_entity_poly.pdbx_strand_id
1 'polypeptide(L)' 'MILPDGRRVYRFYPWEYKFELVEPYNYADVSIYDYIERLYLDGEDIDDYSSIWYYF' A
#
# COMPACT_ATOMS: atom_id res chain seq x y z
N MET A 1 3.67 1.86 -7.58
CA MET A 1 3.90 3.32 -7.83
C MET A 1 3.56 4.07 -6.55
N ILE A 2 4.18 5.22 -6.27
CA ILE A 2 3.85 6.05 -5.09
C ILE A 2 3.25 7.37 -5.58
N LEU A 3 2.11 7.76 -5.00
CA LEU A 3 1.41 9.01 -5.33
C LEU A 3 2.01 10.20 -4.56
N PRO A 4 1.75 11.46 -4.98
CA PRO A 4 2.25 12.64 -4.29
C PRO A 4 1.80 12.77 -2.82
N ASP A 5 0.70 12.10 -2.45
CA ASP A 5 0.15 12.04 -1.10
C ASP A 5 0.66 10.84 -0.28
N GLY A 6 1.69 10.14 -0.77
CA GLY A 6 2.32 9.02 -0.05
C GLY A 6 1.60 7.67 -0.20
N ARG A 7 0.44 7.63 -0.85
CA ARG A 7 -0.28 6.37 -1.10
C ARG A 7 0.45 5.50 -2.10
N ARG A 8 0.43 4.19 -1.86
CA ARG A 8 1.01 3.20 -2.75
C ARG A 8 -0.06 2.63 -3.68
N VAL A 9 0.27 2.56 -4.97
CA VAL A 9 -0.55 1.90 -5.98
C VAL A 9 0.06 0.54 -6.32
N TYR A 10 -0.73 -0.51 -6.08
CA TYR A 10 -0.46 -1.88 -6.47
C TYR A 10 -1.16 -2.19 -7.78
N ARG A 11 -0.42 -2.78 -8.71
CA ARG A 11 -0.96 -3.21 -10.00
C ARG A 11 -1.06 -4.72 -10.00
N PHE A 12 -2.28 -5.22 -10.04
CA PHE A 12 -2.58 -6.64 -10.05
C PHE A 12 -2.92 -7.07 -11.47
N TYR A 13 -2.13 -7.99 -12.01
CA TYR A 13 -2.41 -8.60 -13.30
C TYR A 13 -3.28 -9.85 -13.09
N PRO A 14 -4.43 -9.96 -13.78
CA PRO A 14 -5.22 -11.17 -13.75
C PRO A 14 -4.47 -12.32 -14.45
N TRP A 15 -4.82 -13.57 -14.18
CA TRP A 15 -4.05 -14.70 -14.74
C TRP A 15 -4.16 -14.75 -16.28
N GLU A 16 -5.26 -14.25 -16.84
CA GLU A 16 -5.54 -14.13 -18.29
C GLU A 16 -4.57 -13.18 -19.00
N TYR A 17 -3.87 -12.28 -18.29
CA TYR A 17 -2.99 -11.29 -18.92
C TYR A 17 -1.87 -11.92 -19.78
N LYS A 18 -1.55 -13.19 -19.52
CA LYS A 18 -0.56 -13.95 -20.29
C LYS A 18 -1.07 -14.46 -21.64
N PHE A 19 -2.38 -14.48 -21.82
CA PHE A 19 -3.05 -15.07 -22.98
C PHE A 19 -3.88 -14.05 -23.76
N GLU A 20 -4.34 -12.99 -23.10
CA GLU A 20 -5.15 -11.92 -23.69
C GLU A 20 -4.74 -10.54 -23.16
N LEU A 21 -5.04 -9.50 -23.93
CA LEU A 21 -4.87 -8.11 -23.53
C LEU A 21 -5.98 -7.72 -22.54
N VAL A 22 -5.71 -7.96 -21.27
CA VAL A 22 -6.59 -7.61 -20.15
C VAL A 22 -5.97 -6.46 -19.36
N GLU A 23 -6.79 -5.44 -19.09
CA GLU A 23 -6.38 -4.31 -18.25
C GLU A 23 -6.09 -4.78 -16.82
N PRO A 24 -4.96 -4.38 -16.22
CA PRO A 24 -4.65 -4.73 -14.85
C PRO A 24 -5.51 -3.90 -13.87
N TYR A 25 -5.80 -4.50 -12.71
CA TYR A 25 -6.48 -3.79 -11.63
C TYR A 25 -5.46 -2.97 -10.82
N ASN A 26 -5.66 -1.65 -10.75
CA ASN A 26 -4.84 -0.77 -9.93
C ASN A 26 -5.57 -0.48 -8.61
N TYR A 27 -5.01 -0.95 -7.50
CA TYR A 27 -5.48 -0.64 -6.15
C TYR A 27 -4.62 0.47 -5.54
N ALA A 28 -5.25 1.56 -5.10
CA ALA A 28 -4.59 2.62 -4.36
C ALA A 28 -4.85 2.42 -2.87
N ASP A 29 -3.78 2.16 -2.12
CA ASP A 29 -3.83 1.91 -0.68
C ASP A 29 -3.88 3.22 0.12
N VAL A 30 -4.09 3.14 1.43
CA VAL A 30 -3.92 4.27 2.35
C VAL A 30 -2.45 4.66 2.48
N SER A 31 -2.19 5.91 2.87
CA SER A 31 -0.83 6.37 3.18
C SER A 31 -0.35 5.65 4.43
N ILE A 32 0.88 5.11 4.41
CA ILE A 32 1.49 4.47 5.58
C ILE A 32 1.56 5.47 6.74
N TYR A 33 1.87 6.74 6.43
CA TYR A 33 1.94 7.79 7.44
C TYR A 33 0.58 8.03 8.11
N ASP A 34 -0.48 8.25 7.32
CA ASP A 34 -1.83 8.50 7.84
C ASP A 34 -2.33 7.30 8.67
N TYR A 35 -1.96 6.08 8.27
CA TYR A 35 -2.32 4.87 9.01
C TYR A 35 -1.59 4.80 10.37
N ILE A 36 -0.30 5.13 10.42
CA ILE A 36 0.47 5.18 11.68
C ILE A 36 -0.05 6.29 12.59
N GLU A 37 -0.41 7.46 12.04
CA GLU A 37 -1.04 8.54 12.83
C GLU A 37 -2.36 8.09 13.44
N ARG A 38 -3.20 7.38 12.67
CA ARG A 38 -4.43 6.77 13.20
C ARG A 38 -4.15 5.78 14.34
N LEU A 39 -3.15 4.90 14.20
CA LEU A 39 -2.78 3.95 15.25
C LEU A 39 -2.31 4.66 16.53
N TYR A 40 -1.51 5.72 16.38
CA TYR A 40 -1.11 6.56 17.52
C TYR A 40 -2.34 7.16 18.22
N LEU A 41 -3.33 7.65 17.47
CA LEU A 41 -4.58 8.17 18.03
C LEU A 41 -5.44 7.08 18.70
N ASP A 42 -5.36 5.84 18.22
CA ASP A 42 -6.00 4.67 18.83
C ASP A 42 -5.29 4.22 20.14
N GLY A 43 -4.11 4.80 20.45
CA GLY A 43 -3.34 4.52 21.67
C GLY A 43 -2.31 3.41 21.54
N GLU A 44 -2.01 2.97 20.32
CA GLU A 44 -0.99 1.97 20.01
C GLU A 44 0.44 2.57 20.10
N ASP A 45 1.44 1.71 20.34
CA ASP A 45 2.85 2.09 20.25
C ASP A 45 3.30 2.01 18.78
N ILE A 46 3.70 3.16 18.21
CA ILE A 46 4.12 3.24 16.81
C ILE A 46 5.45 2.54 16.53
N ASP A 47 6.30 2.36 17.55
CA ASP A 47 7.63 1.77 17.38
C ASP A 47 7.56 0.28 17.01
N ASP A 48 6.48 -0.40 17.44
CA ASP A 48 6.17 -1.80 17.09
C ASP A 48 6.02 -2.00 15.57
N TYR A 49 5.67 -0.92 14.85
CA TYR A 49 5.41 -0.95 13.41
C TYR A 49 6.59 -0.42 12.57
N SER A 50 7.73 -0.12 13.18
CA SER A 50 8.90 0.47 12.51
C SER A 50 9.44 -0.32 11.30
N SER A 51 9.19 -1.63 11.25
CA SER A 51 9.59 -2.50 10.14
C SER A 51 8.79 -2.25 8.84
N ILE A 52 7.62 -1.59 8.90
CA ILE A 52 6.72 -1.37 7.75
C ILE A 52 7.36 -0.59 6.59
N TRP A 53 8.41 0.18 6.88
CA TRP A 53 9.15 0.96 5.88
C TRP A 53 10.12 0.11 5.07
N TYR A 54 10.45 -1.09 5.53
CA TYR A 54 11.44 -1.97 4.93
C TYR A 54 10.75 -3.17 4.27
N TYR A 55 11.07 -3.41 3.00
CA TYR A 55 10.70 -4.62 2.29
C TYR A 55 12.00 -5.42 2.09
N PHE A 56 12.14 -6.52 2.82
CA PHE A 56 13.22 -7.49 2.64
C PHE A 56 12.93 -8.43 1.46
#